data_AF-A0A9W8PI87-F1
#
_entry.id   AF-A0A9W8PI87-F1
#
_cell.length_a   1.000
_cell.length_b   1.000
_cell.length_c   1.000
_cell.angle_alpha   90.00
_cell.angle_beta   90.00
_cell.angle_gamma   90.00
#
_symmetry.space_group_name_H-M   'P 1'
#
loop_
_entity.id
_entity.type
_entity.pdbx_description
1 polymer ?
#
loop_
_entity_poly.entity_id
_entity_poly.type
_entity_poly.pdbx_seq_one_letter_code
_entity_poly.pdbx_strand_id
1 'polypeptide(L)'
;MVLACHSKHFKKMFSGPWTESQKKVLEIKEFEPAVVEAMLRFMYSFHYAGNKDAGTIFHVKVYECADYYAMDVLKNMAAEKFRSVVGSVVTEKELVALIEYLFESPDLGLRNLILDRITERVDTLLDQDWFDGVMVSVPEFAAAMVRRMHRRNPMAYKCYNCHFSIPWSSMGTNPTNCYHCNAMVQWGDADGRLHSKTL
;
A
#
# COMPACT_ATOMS: atom_id res chain seq x y z
N MET A 1 -18.75 -29.88 -3.94
CA MET A 1 -19.82 -28.97 -3.47
C MET A 1 -19.28 -27.81 -2.63
N VAL A 2 -18.30 -28.00 -1.73
CA VAL A 2 -17.73 -26.91 -0.90
C VAL A 2 -17.10 -25.77 -1.71
N LEU A 3 -16.19 -26.06 -2.65
CA LEU A 3 -15.49 -25.02 -3.44
C LEU A 3 -16.44 -24.06 -4.20
N ALA A 4 -17.55 -24.59 -4.74
CA ALA A 4 -18.54 -23.79 -5.47
C ALA A 4 -19.38 -22.88 -4.56
N CYS A 5 -19.46 -23.17 -3.26
CA CYS A 5 -20.13 -22.29 -2.30
C CYS A 5 -19.28 -21.06 -1.96
N HIS A 6 -17.95 -21.21 -1.93
CA HIS A 6 -17.03 -20.15 -1.55
C HIS A 6 -16.54 -19.29 -2.72
N SER A 7 -16.66 -19.79 -3.96
CA SER A 7 -16.15 -19.11 -5.15
C SER A 7 -17.14 -19.19 -6.31
N LYS A 8 -17.52 -18.02 -6.82
CA LYS A 8 -18.30 -17.91 -8.06
C LYS A 8 -17.53 -18.48 -9.26
N HIS A 9 -16.20 -18.37 -9.23
CA HIS A 9 -15.31 -18.92 -10.26
C HIS A 9 -15.42 -20.45 -10.29
N PHE A 10 -15.22 -21.14 -9.17
CA PHE A 10 -15.36 -22.60 -9.09
C PHE A 10 -16.77 -23.07 -9.42
N LYS A 11 -17.81 -22.31 -9.01
CA LYS A 11 -19.18 -22.62 -9.40
C LYS A 11 -19.36 -22.64 -10.93
N LYS A 12 -18.84 -21.63 -11.64
CA LYS A 12 -18.90 -21.58 -13.11
C LYS A 12 -18.07 -22.68 -13.75
N MET A 13 -16.87 -22.93 -13.23
CA MET A 13 -15.95 -23.95 -13.73
C MET A 13 -16.57 -25.35 -13.65
N PHE A 14 -17.20 -25.72 -12.53
CA PHE A 14 -17.80 -27.04 -12.36
C PHE A 14 -19.19 -27.19 -13.02
N SER A 15 -19.91 -26.09 -13.24
CA SER A 15 -21.25 -26.13 -13.86
C SER A 15 -21.21 -25.94 -15.39
N GLY A 16 -20.06 -25.56 -15.94
CA GLY A 16 -19.89 -25.28 -17.37
C GLY A 16 -19.48 -26.51 -18.19
N PRO A 17 -19.50 -26.39 -19.53
CA PRO A 17 -19.16 -27.47 -20.46
C PRO A 17 -17.64 -27.65 -20.63
N TRP A 18 -16.87 -27.50 -19.56
CA TRP A 18 -15.41 -27.51 -19.57
C TRP A 18 -14.84 -28.90 -19.28
N THR A 19 -13.62 -29.18 -19.72
CA THR A 19 -12.95 -30.47 -19.51
C THR A 19 -12.79 -30.84 -18.03
N GLU A 20 -12.65 -29.83 -17.17
CA GLU A 20 -12.50 -29.93 -15.73
C GLU A 20 -13.75 -30.49 -15.07
N SER A 21 -14.95 -30.15 -15.58
CA SER A 21 -16.22 -30.69 -15.08
C SER A 21 -16.38 -32.17 -15.41
N GLN A 22 -15.74 -32.65 -16.48
CA GLN A 22 -15.79 -34.07 -16.89
C GLN A 22 -14.69 -34.91 -16.26
N LYS A 23 -13.46 -34.39 -16.16
CA LYS A 23 -12.30 -35.15 -15.64
C LYS A 23 -12.24 -35.21 -14.11
N LYS A 24 -13.02 -34.39 -13.39
CA LYS A 24 -13.01 -34.27 -11.91
C LYS A 24 -11.62 -33.97 -11.32
N VAL A 25 -10.70 -33.47 -12.15
CA VAL A 25 -9.34 -33.07 -11.78
C VAL A 25 -9.19 -31.62 -12.18
N LEU A 26 -8.74 -30.80 -11.22
CA LEU A 26 -8.42 -29.39 -11.43
C LEU A 26 -6.93 -29.21 -11.16
N GLU A 27 -6.19 -28.76 -12.17
CA GLU A 27 -4.77 -28.41 -12.05
C GLU A 27 -4.66 -26.89 -11.87
N ILE A 28 -3.96 -26.44 -10.83
CA ILE A 28 -3.72 -25.02 -10.53
C ILE A 28 -2.22 -24.77 -10.71
N LYS A 29 -1.84 -23.89 -11.63
CA LYS A 29 -0.43 -23.60 -11.98
C LYS A 29 -0.01 -22.19 -11.63
N GLU A 30 -0.98 -21.32 -11.44
CA GLU A 30 -0.82 -19.88 -11.25
C GLU A 30 -0.36 -19.52 -9.83
N PHE A 31 -0.54 -20.43 -8.88
CA PHE A 31 -0.28 -20.19 -7.46
C PHE A 31 0.60 -21.27 -6.84
N GLU A 32 1.47 -20.84 -5.94
CA GLU A 32 2.32 -21.74 -5.17
C GLU A 32 1.49 -22.69 -4.29
N PRO A 33 1.97 -23.93 -4.04
CA PRO A 33 1.24 -24.91 -3.24
C PRO A 33 0.79 -24.39 -1.86
N ALA A 34 1.62 -23.58 -1.19
CA ALA A 34 1.28 -23.01 0.12
C ALA A 34 0.11 -22.02 0.06
N VAL A 35 0.00 -21.25 -1.03
CA VAL A 35 -1.10 -20.28 -1.25
C VAL A 35 -2.40 -21.03 -1.54
N VAL A 36 -2.32 -22.08 -2.38
CA VAL A 36 -3.45 -22.96 -2.67
C VAL A 36 -3.91 -23.69 -1.40
N GLU A 37 -2.98 -24.17 -0.57
CA GLU A 37 -3.30 -24.79 0.71
C GLU A 37 -4.03 -23.82 1.64
N ALA A 38 -3.57 -22.57 1.74
CA ALA A 38 -4.26 -21.54 2.53
C ALA A 38 -5.68 -21.27 2.02
N MET A 39 -5.85 -21.17 0.71
CA MET A 39 -7.17 -21.04 0.08
C MET A 39 -8.09 -22.23 0.44
N LEU A 40 -7.59 -23.46 0.30
CA LEU A 40 -8.35 -24.67 0.63
C LEU A 40 -8.68 -24.75 2.12
N ARG A 41 -7.72 -24.47 3.00
CA ARG A 41 -7.96 -24.42 4.45
C ARG A 41 -9.08 -23.43 4.77
N PHE A 42 -9.01 -22.22 4.22
CA PHE A 42 -10.08 -21.24 4.39
C PHE A 42 -11.46 -21.77 3.95
N MET A 43 -11.56 -22.50 2.84
CA MET A 43 -12.84 -23.07 2.40
C MET A 43 -13.43 -24.09 3.38
N TYR A 44 -12.60 -24.80 4.15
CA TYR A 44 -13.06 -25.84 5.08
C TYR A 44 -13.18 -25.35 6.53
N SER A 45 -12.40 -24.36 6.94
CA SER A 45 -12.35 -23.88 8.33
C SER A 45 -12.70 -22.40 8.50
N PHE A 46 -13.04 -21.70 7.41
CA PHE A 46 -13.26 -20.24 7.36
C PHE A 46 -12.07 -19.42 7.85
N HIS A 47 -10.89 -20.02 7.97
CA HIS A 47 -9.69 -19.36 8.44
C HIS A 47 -8.47 -19.97 7.74
N TYR A 48 -7.47 -19.16 7.45
CA TYR A 48 -6.15 -19.65 7.09
C TYR A 48 -5.13 -19.13 8.09
N ALA A 49 -4.34 -20.03 8.66
CA ALA A 49 -3.15 -19.61 9.37
C ALA A 49 -2.10 -19.32 8.31
N GLY A 50 -1.59 -18.07 8.27
CA GLY A 50 -0.21 -17.94 7.86
C GLY A 50 0.60 -18.83 8.79
N ASN A 51 1.54 -19.61 8.26
CA ASN A 51 2.54 -20.23 9.13
C ASN A 51 3.12 -19.14 10.06
N LYS A 52 3.62 -19.47 11.25
CA LYS A 52 4.23 -18.44 12.12
C LYS A 52 5.38 -17.69 11.44
N ASP A 53 5.93 -18.30 10.38
CA ASP A 53 6.97 -17.76 9.49
C ASP A 53 6.40 -17.27 8.14
N ALA A 54 5.08 -17.13 8.00
CA ALA A 54 4.48 -16.60 6.78
C ALA A 54 4.83 -15.13 6.65
N GLY A 55 5.85 -14.86 5.85
CA GLY A 55 6.28 -13.51 5.53
C GLY A 55 5.16 -12.67 4.92
N THR A 56 5.29 -11.35 5.03
CA THR A 56 4.30 -10.38 4.57
C THR A 56 3.84 -10.62 3.12
N ILE A 57 4.74 -11.09 2.25
CA ILE A 57 4.48 -11.46 0.84
C ILE A 57 3.47 -12.63 0.73
N PHE A 58 3.47 -13.59 1.66
CA PHE A 58 2.52 -14.70 1.64
C PHE A 58 1.08 -14.20 1.73
N HIS A 59 0.81 -13.23 2.61
CA HIS A 59 -0.53 -12.65 2.74
C HIS A 59 -0.94 -11.88 1.48
N VAL A 60 0.00 -11.22 0.80
CA VAL A 60 -0.24 -10.61 -0.52
C VAL A 60 -0.63 -11.68 -1.53
N LYS A 61 0.15 -12.76 -1.68
CA LYS A 61 -0.14 -13.86 -2.62
C LYS A 61 -1.51 -14.51 -2.37
N VAL A 62 -1.89 -14.70 -1.10
CA VAL A 62 -3.23 -15.21 -0.76
C VAL A 62 -4.33 -14.21 -1.16
N TYR A 63 -4.07 -12.91 -1.04
CA TYR A 63 -4.99 -11.88 -1.52
C TYR A 63 -5.16 -11.95 -3.05
N GLU A 64 -4.07 -12.09 -3.82
CA GLU A 64 -4.13 -12.20 -5.29
C GLU A 64 -4.90 -13.46 -5.73
N CYS A 65 -4.64 -14.59 -5.07
CA CYS A 65 -5.36 -15.84 -5.28
C CYS A 65 -6.86 -15.71 -4.99
N ALA A 66 -7.21 -15.03 -3.89
CA ALA A 66 -8.60 -14.79 -3.53
C ALA A 66 -9.31 -13.87 -4.53
N ASP A 67 -8.62 -12.86 -5.07
CA ASP A 67 -9.16 -11.99 -6.10
C ASP A 67 -9.40 -12.77 -7.41
N TYR A 68 -8.43 -13.57 -7.85
CA TYR A 68 -8.50 -14.39 -9.06
C TYR A 68 -9.71 -15.35 -9.04
N TYR A 69 -9.92 -16.04 -7.92
CA TYR A 69 -11.04 -16.96 -7.75
C TYR A 69 -12.33 -16.28 -7.25
N ALA A 70 -12.38 -14.95 -7.19
CA ALA A 70 -13.54 -14.16 -6.74
C ALA A 70 -14.08 -14.62 -5.37
N MET A 71 -13.17 -14.71 -4.39
CA MET A 71 -13.41 -15.11 -3.01
C MET A 71 -13.30 -13.91 -2.06
N ASP A 72 -14.33 -13.05 -2.06
CA ASP A 72 -14.32 -11.77 -1.34
C ASP A 72 -13.99 -11.88 0.16
N VAL A 73 -14.49 -12.91 0.84
CA VAL A 73 -14.25 -13.12 2.28
C VAL A 73 -12.79 -13.46 2.57
N LEU A 74 -12.16 -14.31 1.74
CA LEU A 74 -10.74 -14.63 1.88
C LEU A 74 -9.87 -13.42 1.53
N LYS A 75 -10.25 -12.68 0.48
CA LYS A 75 -9.58 -11.45 0.05
C LYS A 75 -9.52 -10.43 1.20
N ASN A 76 -10.66 -10.16 1.85
CA ASN A 76 -10.72 -9.25 3.00
C ASN A 76 -9.88 -9.75 4.18
N MET A 77 -10.00 -11.05 4.52
CA MET A 77 -9.19 -11.65 5.59
C MET A 77 -7.69 -11.55 5.33
N ALA A 78 -7.26 -11.75 4.08
CA ALA A 78 -5.86 -11.62 3.69
C ALA A 78 -5.35 -10.19 3.81
N ALA A 79 -6.15 -9.19 3.43
CA ALA A 79 -5.82 -7.78 3.62
C ALA A 79 -5.72 -7.39 5.10
N GLU A 80 -6.61 -7.90 5.96
CA GLU A 80 -6.55 -7.65 7.40
C GLU A 80 -5.31 -8.26 8.04
N LYS A 81 -4.99 -9.52 7.70
CA LYS A 81 -3.76 -10.15 8.18
C LYS A 81 -2.52 -9.42 7.67
N PHE A 82 -2.48 -9.07 6.40
CA PHE A 82 -1.43 -8.23 5.84
C PHE A 82 -1.27 -6.90 6.60
N ARG A 83 -2.37 -6.19 6.89
CA ARG A 83 -2.35 -4.95 7.67
C ARG A 83 -1.79 -5.13 9.09
N SER A 84 -2.03 -6.28 9.71
CA SER A 84 -1.50 -6.60 11.04
C SER A 84 0.02 -6.86 11.01
N VAL A 85 0.52 -7.55 9.98
CA VAL A 85 1.94 -7.95 9.87
C VAL A 85 2.81 -6.86 9.26
N VAL A 86 2.28 -6.04 8.34
CA VAL A 86 3.05 -4.95 7.71
C VAL A 86 3.53 -3.91 8.73
N GLY A 87 2.85 -3.78 9.88
CA GLY A 87 3.29 -2.89 10.97
C GLY A 87 4.53 -3.39 11.72
N SER A 88 4.73 -4.72 11.73
CA SER A 88 5.81 -5.40 12.42
C SER A 88 6.96 -5.82 11.50
N VAL A 89 7.00 -5.35 10.24
CA VAL A 89 8.04 -5.73 9.27
C VAL A 89 9.42 -5.63 9.92
N VAL A 90 10.11 -6.77 9.97
CA VAL A 90 11.21 -7.03 10.90
C VAL A 90 12.56 -6.69 10.25
N THR A 91 12.64 -6.69 8.92
CA THR A 91 13.91 -6.49 8.20
C THR A 91 13.80 -5.64 6.93
N GLU A 92 14.90 -4.95 6.60
CA GLU A 92 15.10 -4.21 5.35
C GLU A 92 14.79 -5.06 4.11
N LYS A 93 15.38 -6.25 4.05
CA LYS A 93 15.26 -7.16 2.89
C LYS A 93 13.82 -7.55 2.60
N GLU A 94 13.02 -7.79 3.64
CA GLU A 94 11.60 -8.10 3.49
C GLU A 94 10.81 -6.92 2.96
N LEU A 95 11.15 -5.69 3.38
CA LEU A 95 10.48 -4.48 2.91
C LEU A 95 10.80 -4.21 1.44
N VAL A 96 12.07 -4.34 1.04
CA VAL A 96 12.51 -4.19 -0.36
C VAL A 96 11.78 -5.19 -1.26
N ALA A 97 11.85 -6.48 -0.95
CA ALA A 97 11.21 -7.53 -1.73
C ALA A 97 9.69 -7.37 -1.80
N LEU A 98 9.07 -6.86 -0.73
CA LEU A 98 7.64 -6.60 -0.70
C LEU A 98 7.24 -5.42 -1.59
N ILE A 99 8.03 -4.35 -1.62
CA ILE A 99 7.80 -3.19 -2.51
C ILE A 99 7.93 -3.64 -3.96
N GLU A 100 9.02 -4.33 -4.31
CA GLU A 100 9.25 -4.82 -5.67
C GLU A 100 8.08 -5.70 -6.13
N TYR A 101 7.67 -6.66 -5.31
CA TYR A 101 6.55 -7.56 -5.62
C TYR A 101 5.23 -6.82 -5.89
N LEU A 102 4.86 -5.88 -5.01
CA LEU A 102 3.57 -5.17 -5.12
C LEU A 102 3.50 -4.15 -6.25
N PHE A 103 4.65 -3.65 -6.70
CA PHE A 103 4.72 -2.72 -7.82
C PHE A 103 4.90 -3.43 -9.16
N GLU A 104 5.41 -4.67 -9.17
CA GLU A 104 5.38 -5.55 -10.34
C GLU A 104 3.98 -6.09 -10.63
N SER A 105 3.20 -6.45 -9.60
CA SER A 105 1.83 -6.98 -9.78
C SER A 105 0.78 -5.87 -9.95
N PRO A 106 -0.37 -6.12 -10.62
CA PRO A 106 -1.43 -5.12 -10.79
C PRO A 106 -1.88 -4.51 -9.45
N ASP A 107 -2.27 -3.23 -9.43
CA ASP A 107 -2.69 -2.59 -8.17
C ASP A 107 -3.97 -3.22 -7.63
N LEU A 108 -3.78 -4.07 -6.63
CA LEU A 108 -4.80 -4.79 -5.90
C LEU A 108 -5.37 -4.00 -4.71
N GLY A 109 -4.98 -2.73 -4.56
CA GLY A 109 -5.38 -1.85 -3.47
C GLY A 109 -4.51 -2.00 -2.21
N LEU A 110 -3.53 -2.90 -2.21
CA LEU A 110 -2.59 -3.11 -1.10
C LEU A 110 -1.42 -2.12 -1.11
N ARG A 111 -1.09 -1.54 -2.28
CA ARG A 111 -0.01 -0.55 -2.43
C ARG A 111 -0.18 0.62 -1.46
N ASN A 112 -1.42 1.08 -1.25
CA ASN A 112 -1.75 2.17 -0.34
C ASN A 112 -1.38 1.88 1.12
N LEU A 113 -1.57 0.64 1.58
CA LEU A 113 -1.26 0.25 2.96
C LEU A 113 0.24 0.30 3.24
N ILE A 114 1.06 -0.15 2.28
CA ILE A 114 2.51 -0.04 2.39
C ILE A 114 2.95 1.40 2.34
N LEU A 115 2.44 2.17 1.37
CA LEU A 115 2.80 3.57 1.23
C LEU A 115 2.49 4.35 2.50
N ASP A 116 1.36 4.10 3.17
CA ASP A 116 1.07 4.71 4.48
C ASP A 116 2.14 4.39 5.52
N ARG A 117 2.52 3.12 5.64
CA ARG A 117 3.54 2.68 6.61
C ARG A 117 4.92 3.25 6.33
N ILE A 118 5.33 3.28 5.08
CA ILE A 118 6.62 3.88 4.69
C ILE A 118 6.58 5.39 4.93
N THR A 119 5.48 6.06 4.58
CA THR A 119 5.31 7.49 4.83
C THR A 119 5.36 7.85 6.31
N GLU A 120 4.89 6.96 7.21
CA GLU A 120 5.01 7.15 8.67
C GLU A 120 6.45 7.08 9.19
N ARG A 121 7.37 6.44 8.47
CA ARG A 121 8.78 6.26 8.85
C ARG A 121 9.75 6.88 7.84
N VAL A 122 9.25 7.77 6.98
CA VAL A 122 10.00 8.26 5.82
C VAL A 122 11.27 8.99 6.24
N ASP A 123 11.22 9.77 7.32
CA ASP A 123 12.37 10.53 7.81
C ASP A 123 13.53 9.61 8.19
N THR A 124 13.24 8.48 8.85
CA THR A 124 14.26 7.47 9.21
C THR A 124 14.70 6.63 8.02
N LEU A 125 13.85 6.43 7.02
CA LEU A 125 14.15 5.62 5.84
C LEU A 125 15.00 6.39 4.82
N LEU A 126 14.80 7.70 4.68
CA LEU A 126 15.59 8.55 3.78
C LEU A 126 17.06 8.68 4.20
N ASP A 127 17.37 8.49 5.48
CA ASP A 127 18.75 8.47 5.98
C ASP A 127 19.48 7.14 5.65
N GLN A 128 18.82 6.17 5.00
CA GLN A 128 19.38 4.86 4.72
C GLN A 128 19.76 4.70 3.24
N ASP A 129 21.02 4.35 2.98
CA ASP A 129 21.56 4.17 1.61
C ASP A 129 20.76 3.14 0.78
N TRP A 130 20.24 2.09 1.43
CA TRP A 130 19.47 1.05 0.74
C TRP A 130 18.13 1.56 0.20
N PHE A 131 17.53 2.55 0.86
CA PHE A 131 16.21 3.08 0.48
C PHE A 131 16.30 3.87 -0.83
N ASP A 132 17.39 4.62 -1.04
CA ASP A 132 17.69 5.26 -2.31
C ASP A 132 17.77 4.23 -3.45
N GLY A 133 18.38 3.08 -3.19
CA GLY A 133 18.42 1.96 -4.13
C GLY A 133 17.01 1.50 -4.56
N VAL A 134 16.09 1.35 -3.60
CA VAL A 134 14.69 0.96 -3.89
C VAL A 134 13.96 2.03 -4.71
N MET A 135 14.16 3.30 -4.37
CA MET A 135 13.53 4.43 -5.07
C MET A 135 13.98 4.50 -6.54
N VAL A 136 15.22 4.12 -6.83
CA VAL A 136 15.74 4.02 -8.21
C VAL A 136 15.23 2.77 -8.92
N SER A 137 15.23 1.62 -8.23
CA SER A 137 14.81 0.34 -8.82
C SER A 137 13.31 0.26 -9.13
N VAL A 138 12.47 0.96 -8.37
CA VAL A 138 11.01 0.95 -8.55
C VAL A 138 10.49 2.38 -8.76
N PRO A 139 10.55 2.92 -9.99
CA PRO A 139 10.14 4.31 -10.28
C PRO A 139 8.68 4.61 -9.96
N GLU A 140 7.79 3.63 -10.14
CA GLU A 140 6.37 3.77 -9.80
C GLU A 140 6.16 3.98 -8.29
N PHE A 141 6.94 3.28 -7.47
CA PHE A 141 6.93 3.44 -6.03
C PHE A 141 7.42 4.83 -5.63
N ALA A 142 8.54 5.29 -6.21
CA ALA A 142 9.05 6.63 -5.96
C ALA A 142 8.02 7.72 -6.34
N ALA A 143 7.39 7.60 -7.52
CA ALA A 143 6.34 8.51 -7.94
C ALA A 143 5.11 8.48 -7.00
N ALA A 144 4.72 7.30 -6.53
CA ALA A 144 3.63 7.15 -5.57
C ALA A 144 3.98 7.77 -4.20
N MET A 145 5.21 7.59 -3.72
CA MET A 145 5.73 8.21 -2.50
C MET A 145 5.70 9.74 -2.59
N VAL A 146 6.25 10.33 -3.65
CA VAL A 146 6.26 11.79 -3.86
C VAL A 146 4.84 12.36 -3.87
N ARG A 147 3.91 11.71 -4.59
CA ARG A 147 2.50 12.12 -4.61
C ARG A 147 1.85 12.03 -3.24
N ARG A 148 2.16 11.00 -2.45
CA ARG A 148 1.58 10.80 -1.11
C ARG A 148 2.15 11.80 -0.10
N MET A 149 3.44 12.08 -0.17
CA MET A 149 4.12 13.11 0.63
C MET A 149 3.52 14.49 0.40
N HIS A 150 3.34 14.87 -0.88
CA HIS A 150 2.73 16.16 -1.22
C HIS A 150 1.30 16.31 -0.67
N ARG A 151 0.52 15.22 -0.64
CA ARG A 151 -0.84 15.24 -0.05
C ARG A 151 -0.83 15.32 1.47
N ARG A 152 0.17 14.72 2.12
CA ARG A 152 0.29 14.70 3.58
C ARG A 152 0.80 16.02 4.15
N ASN A 153 1.75 16.64 3.46
CA ASN A 153 2.24 17.98 3.78
C ASN A 153 2.11 18.85 2.52
N PRO A 154 0.91 19.42 2.26
CA PRO A 154 0.83 20.47 1.25
C PRO A 154 1.75 21.56 1.76
N MET A 155 2.86 21.81 1.05
CA MET A 155 3.83 22.84 1.40
C MET A 155 3.05 24.13 1.63
N ALA A 156 2.81 24.47 2.89
CA ALA A 156 1.84 25.46 3.30
C ALA A 156 2.53 26.44 4.21
N TYR A 157 2.36 27.71 3.89
CA TYR A 157 2.88 28.78 4.70
C TYR A 157 1.89 29.19 5.75
N LYS A 158 2.40 29.31 6.98
CA LYS A 158 1.64 29.85 8.11
C LYS A 158 2.03 31.30 8.34
N CYS A 159 1.03 32.17 8.48
CA CYS A 159 1.24 33.51 9.01
C CYS A 159 1.48 33.44 10.53
N TYR A 160 2.60 33.94 11.03
CA TYR A 160 2.89 33.91 12.48
C TYR A 160 1.98 34.82 13.31
N ASN A 161 1.33 35.83 12.70
CA ASN A 161 0.49 36.77 13.43
C ASN A 161 -0.96 36.30 13.60
N CYS A 162 -1.49 35.50 12.67
CA CYS A 162 -2.89 35.03 12.73
C CYS A 162 -3.05 33.52 12.52
N HIS A 163 -1.96 32.78 12.37
CA HIS A 163 -1.91 31.33 12.11
C HIS A 163 -2.68 30.85 10.86
N PHE A 164 -3.10 31.78 9.99
CA PHE A 164 -3.72 31.45 8.72
C PHE A 164 -2.73 30.70 7.81
N SER A 165 -3.18 29.59 7.24
CA SER A 165 -2.37 28.69 6.42
C SER A 165 -2.78 28.79 4.95
N ILE A 166 -1.83 29.01 4.06
CA ILE A 166 -2.06 29.01 2.60
C ILE A 166 -1.16 27.99 1.91
N PRO A 167 -1.65 27.28 0.87
CA PRO A 167 -0.80 26.45 0.04
C PRO A 167 0.28 27.29 -0.67
N TRP A 168 1.51 26.77 -0.79
CA TRP A 168 2.60 27.39 -1.56
C TRP A 168 2.15 27.70 -2.99
N SER A 169 1.35 26.84 -3.61
CA SER A 169 0.82 27.07 -4.96
C SER A 169 -0.09 28.29 -5.09
N SER A 170 -0.67 28.75 -3.98
CA SER A 170 -1.47 29.99 -3.89
C SER A 170 -0.62 31.20 -3.48
N MET A 171 0.62 30.97 -3.06
CA MET A 171 1.59 32.03 -2.84
C MET A 171 2.11 32.48 -4.20
N GLY A 172 1.63 33.64 -4.68
CA GLY A 172 2.19 34.30 -5.86
C GLY A 172 3.66 34.72 -5.62
N THR A 173 4.17 35.66 -6.42
CA THR A 173 5.50 36.26 -6.18
C THR A 173 5.50 37.05 -4.87
N ASN A 174 5.87 36.40 -3.77
CA ASN A 174 6.16 36.99 -2.45
C ASN A 174 5.08 37.98 -1.94
N PRO A 175 3.94 37.52 -1.43
CA PRO A 175 3.00 38.40 -0.74
C PRO A 175 3.69 38.98 0.49
N THR A 176 3.99 40.28 0.44
CA THR A 176 4.55 41.05 1.56
C THR A 176 3.63 41.06 2.77
N ASN A 177 2.31 40.87 2.55
CA ASN A 177 1.27 40.93 3.56
C ASN A 177 0.40 39.66 3.55
N CYS A 178 -0.07 39.23 4.72
CA CYS A 178 -1.06 38.15 4.84
C CYS A 178 -2.45 38.64 4.40
N TYR A 179 -3.12 37.96 3.48
CA TYR A 179 -4.48 38.34 3.03
C TYR A 179 -5.55 38.30 4.12
N HIS A 180 -5.32 37.58 5.22
CA HIS A 180 -6.29 37.42 6.32
C HIS A 180 -6.16 38.51 7.41
N CYS A 181 -4.94 38.87 7.80
CA CYS A 181 -4.70 39.87 8.86
C CYS A 181 -3.98 41.13 8.41
N ASN A 182 -3.63 41.21 7.12
CA ASN A 182 -2.88 42.31 6.49
C ASN A 182 -1.54 42.66 7.16
N ALA A 183 -1.02 41.78 8.01
CA ALA A 183 0.28 41.96 8.65
C ALA A 183 1.41 41.66 7.67
N MET A 184 2.49 42.46 7.74
CA MET A 184 3.74 42.19 7.03
C MET A 184 4.34 40.87 7.54
N VAL A 185 4.54 39.91 6.64
CA VAL A 185 4.64 38.49 7.02
C VAL A 185 6.07 37.99 7.00
N GLN A 186 6.47 37.37 8.12
CA GLN A 186 7.51 36.34 8.14
C GLN A 186 6.82 35.03 7.74
N TRP A 187 7.10 34.50 6.56
CA TRP A 187 6.58 33.20 6.14
C TRP A 187 7.53 32.10 6.61
N GLY A 188 6.98 31.07 7.26
CA GLY A 188 7.74 29.90 7.71
C GLY A 188 7.06 28.62 7.23
N ASP A 189 7.87 27.61 6.95
CA ASP A 189 7.39 26.26 6.63
C ASP A 189 6.54 25.70 7.77
N ALA A 190 5.83 24.60 7.49
CA ALA A 190 5.02 23.88 8.49
C ALA A 190 5.82 23.51 9.76
N ASP A 191 7.14 23.34 9.64
CA ASP A 191 8.09 23.01 10.72
C ASP A 191 8.71 24.24 11.40
N GLY A 192 8.23 25.44 11.08
CA GLY A 192 8.69 26.70 11.68
C GLY A 192 10.04 27.20 11.18
N ARG A 193 10.59 26.62 10.10
CA ARG A 193 11.78 27.15 9.42
C ARG A 193 11.40 28.39 8.61
N LEU A 194 11.92 29.54 9.01
CA LEU A 194 11.76 30.82 8.32
C LEU A 194 12.53 30.79 6.99
N HIS A 195 11.84 31.00 5.87
CA HIS A 195 12.48 31.20 4.55
C HIS A 195 12.71 32.68 4.22
N SER A 196 12.42 33.59 5.14
CA SER A 196 12.76 35.00 4.95
C SER A 196 14.23 35.27 5.32
N LYS A 197 15.13 35.09 4.35
CA LYS A 197 16.34 35.91 4.28
C LYS A 197 16.11 37.01 3.25
N THR A 198 15.50 38.09 3.69
CA THR A 198 15.61 39.38 3.00
C THR A 198 15.64 40.47 4.05
N LEU A 199 16.80 41.14 4.09
CA LEU A 199 16.98 42.49 4.63
C LEU A 199 15.93 43.45 4.06
#